data_AF-A0A8H7RRK2-F1
#
_entry.id   AF-A0A8H7RRK2-F1
#
_cell.length_a   1.000
_cell.length_b   1.000
_cell.length_c   1.000
_cell.angle_alpha   90.00
_cell.angle_beta   90.00
_cell.angle_gamma   90.00
#
_symmetry.space_group_name_H-M   'P 1'
#
loop_
_entity.id
_entity.type
_entity.pdbx_description
1 polymer ?
#
loop_
_entity_poly.entity_id
_entity_poly.type
_entity_poly.pdbx_seq_one_letter_code
_entity_poly.pdbx_strand_id
1 'polypeptide(L)'
;MDNQQQAAKIFHPHQPDTFHGERMFQHVEAWLYSLEKYVEFVNIDDHQMVLFAVTLLRNGAATWWRGVEYDMTTSTPSTWSEFKRVFKYEFKPANAEQLA
;
A
#
# COMPACT_ATOMS: atom_id res chain seq x y z
N MET A 1 17.68 30.25 -34.42
CA MET A 1 18.39 30.23 -33.12
C MET A 1 17.43 30.87 -32.13
N ASP A 2 16.76 30.22 -31.18
CA ASP A 2 16.82 28.85 -30.69
C ASP A 2 15.44 28.49 -30.13
N ASN A 3 14.93 27.33 -30.54
CA ASN A 3 13.73 26.71 -29.99
C ASN A 3 14.09 26.11 -28.62
N GLN A 4 14.03 26.92 -27.57
CA GLN A 4 14.11 26.41 -26.20
C GLN A 4 12.72 25.92 -25.78
N GLN A 5 12.38 24.70 -26.22
CA GLN A 5 11.44 23.85 -25.52
C GLN A 5 12.03 23.56 -24.14
N GLN A 6 11.72 24.44 -23.19
CA GLN A 6 11.99 24.20 -21.80
C GLN A 6 11.04 23.09 -21.36
N ALA A 7 11.55 21.85 -21.36
CA ALA A 7 10.82 20.69 -20.86
C ALA A 7 10.32 21.06 -19.45
N ALA A 8 9.00 21.10 -19.28
CA ALA A 8 8.40 21.29 -17.97
C ALA A 8 9.05 20.29 -17.01
N LYS A 9 9.65 20.75 -15.92
CA LYS A 9 10.14 19.85 -14.86
C LYS A 9 8.93 19.07 -14.37
N ILE A 10 8.83 17.82 -14.81
CA ILE A 10 7.78 16.91 -14.35
C ILE A 10 8.01 16.73 -12.85
N PHE A 11 7.05 17.18 -12.05
CA PHE A 11 7.07 16.97 -10.62
C PHE A 11 6.82 15.48 -10.37
N HIS A 12 7.81 14.80 -9.81
CA HIS A 12 7.69 13.40 -9.42
C HIS A 12 7.50 13.38 -7.89
N PRO A 13 6.35 12.91 -7.38
CA PRO A 13 6.16 12.76 -5.95
C PRO A 13 7.17 11.73 -5.42
N HIS A 14 7.54 11.86 -4.16
CA HIS A 14 8.30 10.80 -3.49
C HIS A 14 7.48 9.51 -3.51
N GLN A 15 8.12 8.42 -3.91
CA GLN A 15 7.48 7.10 -3.88
C GLN A 15 7.23 6.69 -2.43
N PRO A 16 6.08 6.04 -2.15
CA PRO A 16 5.79 5.47 -0.84
C PRO A 16 6.87 4.47 -0.40
N ASP A 17 7.12 4.43 0.90
CA ASP A 17 8.08 3.50 1.49
C ASP A 17 7.61 2.04 1.38
N THR A 18 8.56 1.12 1.56
CA THR A 18 8.24 -0.31 1.67
C THR A 18 7.72 -0.65 3.07
N PHE A 19 6.81 -1.63 3.16
CA PHE A 19 6.29 -2.14 4.43
C PHE A 19 6.82 -3.55 4.72
N HIS A 20 7.38 -3.77 5.91
CA HIS A 20 8.10 -5.01 6.23
C HIS A 20 7.32 -5.97 7.13
N GLY A 21 6.18 -5.52 7.67
CA GLY A 21 5.32 -6.30 8.56
C GLY A 21 5.23 -5.74 9.98
N GLU A 22 5.48 -4.44 10.15
CA GLU A 22 5.42 -3.73 11.42
C GLU A 22 4.00 -3.81 12.02
N ARG A 23 3.86 -4.37 13.23
CA ARG A 23 2.57 -4.51 13.94
C ARG A 23 2.31 -3.35 14.90
N MET A 24 2.41 -2.13 14.38
CA MET A 24 2.15 -0.89 15.13
C MET A 24 1.11 -0.07 14.37
N PHE A 25 0.03 0.33 15.05
CA PHE A 25 -1.08 1.07 14.42
C PHE A 25 -0.58 2.28 13.62
N GLN A 26 0.34 3.05 14.20
CA GLN A 26 0.89 4.25 13.56
C GLN A 26 1.63 3.93 12.25
N HIS A 27 2.37 2.82 12.17
CA HIS A 27 3.11 2.45 10.96
C HIS A 27 2.17 1.94 9.86
N VAL A 28 1.16 1.15 10.25
CA VAL A 28 0.13 0.66 9.33
C VAL A 28 -0.65 1.83 8.71
N GLU A 29 -1.14 2.75 9.53
CA GLU A 29 -1.90 3.92 9.04
C GLU A 29 -1.03 4.87 8.23
N ALA A 30 0.20 5.15 8.66
CA ALA A 30 1.12 6.04 7.95
C ALA A 30 1.46 5.49 6.56
N TRP A 31 1.71 4.18 6.46
CA TRP A 31 2.00 3.55 5.18
C TRP A 31 0.80 3.61 4.23
N LEU A 32 -0.40 3.26 4.69
CA LEU A 32 -1.62 3.35 3.88
C LEU A 32 -1.90 4.79 3.42
N TYR A 33 -1.73 5.77 4.30
CA TYR A 33 -1.90 7.19 3.97
C TYR A 33 -0.92 7.64 2.88
N SER A 34 0.34 7.19 2.95
CA SER A 34 1.36 7.54 1.94
C SER A 34 0.99 7.01 0.54
N LEU A 35 0.42 5.79 0.46
CA LEU A 35 -0.07 5.20 -0.79
C LEU A 35 -1.25 5.99 -1.34
N GLU A 36 -2.22 6.33 -0.48
CA GLU A 36 -3.40 7.12 -0.88
C GLU A 36 -2.98 8.47 -1.46
N LYS A 37 -2.01 9.16 -0.85
CA LYS A 37 -1.50 10.44 -1.37
C LYS A 37 -0.74 10.30 -2.69
N TYR A 38 0.02 9.22 -2.85
CA TYR A 38 0.72 8.96 -4.11
C TYR A 38 -0.28 8.64 -5.24
N VAL A 39 -1.27 7.80 -4.98
CA VAL A 39 -2.30 7.43 -5.97
C VAL A 39 -3.22 8.59 -6.32
N GLU A 40 -3.56 9.45 -5.37
CA GLU A 40 -4.27 10.71 -5.63
C GLU A 40 -3.49 11.60 -6.62
N PHE A 41 -2.15 11.60 -6.52
CA PHE A 41 -1.30 12.34 -7.46
C PHE A 41 -1.20 11.68 -8.84
N VAL A 42 -1.00 10.36 -8.91
CA VAL A 42 -0.80 9.65 -10.20
C VAL A 42 -2.10 9.24 -10.89
N ASN A 43 -3.24 9.34 -10.20
CA ASN A 43 -4.59 9.05 -10.68
C ASN A 43 -4.75 7.64 -11.30
N ILE A 44 -4.39 6.60 -10.53
CA ILE A 44 -4.57 5.19 -10.90
C ILE A 44 -5.83 4.60 -10.25
N ASP A 45 -6.40 3.55 -10.86
CA ASP A 45 -7.62 2.91 -10.34
C ASP A 45 -7.38 2.01 -9.11
N ASP A 46 -8.47 1.64 -8.42
CA ASP A 46 -8.44 0.83 -7.20
C ASP A 46 -7.68 -0.49 -7.36
N HIS A 47 -7.84 -1.19 -8.49
CA HIS A 47 -7.18 -2.47 -8.71
C HIS A 47 -5.68 -2.28 -8.97
N GLN A 48 -5.33 -1.28 -9.78
CA GLN A 48 -3.94 -0.86 -9.98
C GLN A 48 -3.28 -0.42 -8.66
N MET A 49 -4.02 0.24 -7.78
CA MET A 49 -3.54 0.65 -6.46
C MET A 49 -3.21 -0.56 -5.57
N VAL A 50 -4.05 -1.60 -5.57
CA VAL A 50 -3.74 -2.84 -4.84
C VAL A 50 -2.47 -3.48 -5.38
N LEU A 51 -2.36 -3.65 -6.70
CA LEU A 51 -1.15 -4.20 -7.32
C LEU A 51 0.10 -3.38 -6.97
N PHE A 52 0.00 -2.06 -7.00
CA PHE A 52 1.10 -1.18 -6.63
C PHE A 52 1.49 -1.36 -5.16
N ALA A 53 0.54 -1.36 -4.22
CA ALA A 53 0.81 -1.56 -2.80
C ALA A 53 1.53 -2.89 -2.53
N VAL A 54 1.14 -3.96 -3.22
CA VAL A 54 1.76 -5.29 -3.12
C VAL A 54 3.24 -5.25 -3.53
N THR A 55 3.61 -4.47 -4.55
CA THR A 55 5.03 -4.34 -4.97
C THR A 55 5.93 -3.70 -3.90
N LEU A 56 5.35 -3.06 -2.90
CA LEU A 56 6.06 -2.38 -1.81
C LEU A 56 6.15 -3.24 -0.53
N LEU A 57 5.54 -4.42 -0.52
CA LEU A 57 5.63 -5.35 0.62
C LEU A 57 6.99 -6.05 0.65
N ARG A 58 7.55 -6.20 1.84
CA ARG A 58 8.84 -6.85 2.10
C ARG A 58 8.71 -7.83 3.26
N ASN A 59 9.67 -8.75 3.36
CA ASN A 59 9.81 -9.68 4.48
C ASN A 59 8.49 -10.36 4.87
N GLY A 60 8.07 -10.24 6.14
CA GLY A 60 6.86 -10.88 6.65
C GLY A 60 5.60 -10.44 5.92
N ALA A 61 5.54 -9.18 5.47
CA ALA A 61 4.39 -8.69 4.72
C ALA A 61 4.28 -9.30 3.32
N ALA A 62 5.41 -9.48 2.64
CA ALA A 62 5.43 -10.17 1.33
C ALA A 62 5.04 -11.65 1.47
N THR A 63 5.49 -12.32 2.54
CA THR A 63 5.11 -13.70 2.83
C THR A 63 3.61 -13.83 3.11
N TRP A 64 3.03 -12.90 3.88
CA TRP A 64 1.60 -12.86 4.15
C TRP A 64 0.78 -12.69 2.86
N TRP A 65 1.12 -11.72 2.02
CA TRP A 65 0.35 -11.47 0.79
C TRP A 65 0.37 -12.69 -0.15
N ARG A 66 1.52 -13.35 -0.28
CA ARG A 66 1.62 -14.62 -1.01
C ARG A 66 0.66 -15.67 -0.46
N GLY A 67 0.48 -15.73 0.86
CA GLY A 67 -0.52 -16.58 1.51
C GLY A 67 -1.96 -16.23 1.11
N VAL A 68 -2.28 -14.93 1.03
CA VAL A 68 -3.58 -14.44 0.55
C VAL A 68 -3.85 -14.82 -0.91
N GLU A 69 -2.83 -14.75 -1.77
CA GLU A 69 -2.96 -15.14 -3.19
C GLU A 69 -3.17 -16.65 -3.39
N TYR A 70 -2.59 -17.48 -2.52
CA TYR A 70 -2.72 -18.93 -2.60
C TYR A 70 -3.92 -19.51 -1.85
N ASP A 71 -4.60 -18.70 -1.05
CA ASP A 71 -5.80 -19.14 -0.34
C ASP A 71 -6.97 -19.32 -1.33
N MET A 72 -7.20 -20.58 -1.74
CA MET A 72 -8.28 -20.94 -2.65
C MET A 72 -9.68 -20.76 -2.04
N THR A 73 -9.78 -20.49 -0.73
CA THR A 73 -11.05 -20.33 -0.03
C THR A 73 -11.51 -18.88 0.06
N THR A 74 -10.62 -17.92 -0.18
CA THR A 74 -10.92 -16.49 -0.12
C THR A 74 -10.55 -15.79 -1.43
N SER A 75 -11.44 -14.93 -1.93
CA SER A 75 -11.10 -14.11 -3.09
C SER A 75 -10.00 -13.12 -2.70
N THR A 76 -8.93 -13.04 -3.51
CA THR A 76 -7.88 -12.03 -3.34
C THR A 76 -8.51 -10.63 -3.41
N PRO A 77 -8.20 -9.72 -2.48
CA PRO A 77 -8.72 -8.36 -2.51
C PRO A 77 -8.45 -7.70 -3.86
N SER A 78 -9.50 -7.20 -4.52
CA SER A 78 -9.38 -6.52 -5.84
C SER A 78 -9.72 -5.04 -5.78
N THR A 79 -10.31 -4.58 -4.67
CA THR A 79 -10.58 -3.18 -4.39
C THR A 79 -9.66 -2.63 -3.29
N TRP A 80 -9.40 -1.33 -3.30
CA TRP A 80 -8.56 -0.70 -2.28
C TRP A 80 -9.14 -0.85 -0.87
N SER A 81 -10.46 -0.76 -0.76
CA SER A 81 -11.17 -0.90 0.51
C SER A 81 -11.04 -2.30 1.11
N GLU A 82 -11.13 -3.36 0.30
CA GLU A 82 -10.92 -4.73 0.75
C GLU A 82 -9.47 -4.96 1.18
N PHE A 83 -8.51 -4.47 0.39
CA PHE A 83 -7.09 -4.55 0.72
C PHE A 83 -6.81 -3.91 2.08
N LYS A 84 -7.25 -2.66 2.31
CA LYS A 84 -7.09 -1.98 3.59
C LYS A 84 -7.66 -2.78 4.75
N ARG A 85 -8.84 -3.37 4.58
CA ARG A 85 -9.49 -4.17 5.63
C ARG A 85 -8.64 -5.37 6.03
N VAL A 86 -8.20 -6.18 5.07
CA VAL A 86 -7.42 -7.39 5.38
C VAL A 86 -6.00 -7.05 5.84
N PHE A 87 -5.40 -6.00 5.29
CA PHE A 87 -4.08 -5.52 5.67
C PHE A 87 -4.06 -5.03 7.12
N LYS A 88 -5.03 -4.17 7.50
CA LYS A 88 -5.17 -3.71 8.89
C LYS A 88 -5.47 -4.86 9.85
N TYR A 89 -6.25 -5.85 9.43
CA TYR A 89 -6.55 -7.01 10.25
C TYR A 89 -5.30 -7.85 10.54
N GLU A 90 -4.45 -8.09 9.53
CA GLU A 90 -3.20 -8.85 9.69
C GLU A 90 -2.19 -8.11 10.58
N PHE A 91 -1.96 -6.82 10.30
CA PHE A 91 -0.90 -6.03 10.94
C PHE A 91 -1.39 -5.21 12.13
N LYS A 92 -2.58 -5.50 12.66
CA LYS A 92 -3.05 -4.89 13.91
C LYS A 92 -2.04 -5.14 15.03
N PRO A 93 -1.81 -4.17 15.92
CA PRO A 93 -0.96 -4.39 17.09
C PRO A 93 -1.55 -5.50 17.96
N ALA A 94 -0.70 -6.39 18.47
CA ALA A 94 -1.10 -7.52 19.30
C ALA A 94 -1.84 -7.10 20.59
N ASN A 95 -1.66 -5.86 21.04
CA ASN A 95 -2.22 -5.34 22.30
C ASN A 95 -3.65 -4.76 22.15
N ALA A 96 -4.31 -4.91 21.01
CA ALA A 96 -5.67 -4.41 20.80
C ALA A 96 -6.73 -5.12 21.67
N GLU A 97 -6.37 -6.20 22.37
CA GLU A 97 -7.27 -6.96 23.27
C GLU A 97 -7.01 -6.71 24.77
N GLN A 98 -6.14 -5.79 25.17
CA GLN A 98 -5.80 -5.57 26.59
C GLN A 98 -6.41 -4.32 27.25
N LEU A 99 -7.38 -3.67 26.61
CA LEU A 99 -8.17 -2.59 27.20
C LEU A 99 -9.67 -2.80 26.90
N ALA A 100 -10.28 -3.74 27.62
CA ALA A 100 -11.72 -3.81 27.83
C ALA A 100 -11.98 -4.14 29.31
#